data_AF-A0A1Q3AND7-F1
#
_entry.id   AF-A0A1Q3AND7-F1
#
_cell.length_a   1.000
_cell.length_b   1.000
_cell.length_c   1.000
_cell.angle_alpha   90.00
_cell.angle_beta   90.00
_cell.angle_gamma   90.00
#
_symmetry.space_group_name_H-M   'P 1'
#
loop_
_entity.id
_entity.type
_entity.pdbx_description
1 polymer ?
#
loop_
_entity_poly.entity_id
_entity_poly.type
_entity_poly.pdbx_seq_one_letter_code
_entity_poly.pdbx_strand_id
1 'polypeptide(L)'
;MIKAIKVRHNNVVPMLALGVQRLKKGMDLKIVCENIDGIHQFLDRFYMSRLRIRMLIGQHVEHNPNPPHCVGCIHTKMSLVEVARNASEDARAMCLREGSSPDVNIYGDPTFTFSYVPAHLQLMVFELVKNSLRAVQERYMDSDKVAPPVRIIVANGIEDVTIKVT
;
A
#
# COMPACT_ATOMS: atom_id res chain seq x y z
N MET A 1 20.24 -4.67 -18.71
CA MET A 1 19.21 -3.84 -19.37
C MET A 1 17.92 -3.72 -18.54
N ILE A 2 17.22 -4.82 -18.21
CA ILE A 2 15.91 -4.80 -17.52
C ILE A 2 15.96 -4.18 -16.10
N LYS A 3 17.02 -4.44 -15.32
CA LYS A 3 17.24 -3.78 -14.00
C LYS A 3 17.21 -2.24 -14.09
N ALA A 4 17.85 -1.67 -15.12
CA ALA A 4 17.86 -0.22 -15.33
C ALA A 4 16.47 0.33 -15.69
N ILE A 5 15.64 -0.46 -16.40
CA ILE A 5 14.24 -0.11 -16.68
C ILE A 5 13.44 -0.05 -15.36
N LYS A 6 13.61 -1.04 -14.46
CA LYS A 6 12.95 -1.07 -13.14
C LYS A 6 13.21 0.23 -12.36
N VAL A 7 14.48 0.63 -12.27
CA VAL A 7 14.93 1.82 -11.53
C VAL A 7 14.40 3.12 -12.15
N ARG A 8 14.54 3.28 -13.48
CA ARG A 8 14.06 4.48 -14.20
C ARG A 8 12.57 4.77 -13.97
N HIS A 9 11.76 3.74 -13.77
CA HIS A 9 10.31 3.90 -13.57
C HIS A 9 9.89 4.09 -12.10
N ASN A 10 10.83 4.27 -11.16
CA ASN A 10 10.50 4.46 -9.74
C ASN A 10 9.65 5.71 -9.51
N ASN A 11 9.98 6.81 -10.20
CA ASN A 11 9.33 8.11 -9.99
C ASN A 11 8.10 8.36 -10.90
N VAL A 12 7.61 7.33 -11.58
CA VAL A 12 6.47 7.46 -12.51
C VAL A 12 5.16 7.80 -11.77
N VAL A 13 4.92 7.21 -10.60
CA VAL A 13 3.71 7.48 -9.80
C VAL A 13 3.66 8.96 -9.36
N PRO A 14 4.70 9.53 -8.70
CA PRO A 14 4.67 10.94 -8.32
C PRO A 14 4.68 11.88 -9.54
N MET A 15 5.36 11.51 -10.64
CA MET A 15 5.32 12.31 -11.88
C MET A 15 3.89 12.41 -12.44
N LEU A 16 3.16 11.29 -12.52
CA LEU A 16 1.77 11.30 -12.97
C LEU A 16 0.85 12.06 -12.03
N ALA A 17 1.03 11.89 -10.71
CA ALA A 17 0.27 12.65 -9.73
C ALA A 17 0.45 14.17 -9.93
N LEU A 18 1.68 14.64 -10.16
CA LEU A 18 1.96 16.04 -10.47
C LEU A 18 1.34 16.48 -11.80
N GLY A 19 1.38 15.62 -12.83
CA GLY A 19 0.74 15.87 -14.12
C GLY A 19 -0.77 16.07 -13.99
N VAL A 20 -1.46 15.15 -13.30
CA VAL A 20 -2.90 15.23 -13.03
C VAL A 20 -3.24 16.45 -12.17
N GLN A 21 -2.40 16.77 -11.18
CA GLN A 21 -2.59 17.97 -10.34
C GLN A 21 -2.51 19.26 -11.18
N ARG A 22 -1.56 19.35 -12.12
CA ARG A 22 -1.43 20.51 -13.03
C ARG A 22 -2.60 20.60 -14.00
N LEU A 23 -3.03 19.46 -14.56
CA LEU A 23 -4.22 19.37 -15.39
C LEU A 23 -5.44 19.93 -14.67
N LYS A 24 -5.65 19.52 -13.41
CA LYS A 24 -6.75 19.99 -12.56
C LYS A 24 -6.71 21.50 -12.28
N LYS A 25 -5.53 22.12 -12.21
CA LYS A 25 -5.37 23.57 -11.98
C LYS A 25 -5.59 24.42 -13.25
N GLY A 26 -5.34 23.86 -14.43
CA GLY A 26 -5.39 24.58 -15.70
C GLY A 26 -6.72 24.46 -16.46
N MET A 27 -7.62 23.59 -16.03
CA MET A 27 -8.93 23.37 -16.65
C MET A 27 -10.03 24.02 -15.82
N ASP A 28 -11.05 24.57 -16.49
CA ASP A 28 -12.26 25.04 -15.82
C ASP A 28 -12.95 23.85 -15.12
N LEU A 29 -13.42 24.05 -13.89
CA LEU A 29 -13.92 22.98 -13.02
C LEU A 29 -15.05 22.18 -13.66
N LYS A 30 -15.85 22.81 -14.54
CA LYS A 30 -16.92 22.14 -15.30
C LYS A 30 -16.37 21.08 -16.29
N ILE A 31 -15.31 21.41 -17.02
CA ILE A 31 -14.71 20.51 -18.02
C ILE A 31 -13.97 19.35 -17.34
N VAL A 32 -13.38 19.61 -16.15
CA VAL A 32 -12.75 18.55 -15.34
C VAL A 32 -13.78 17.54 -14.86
N CYS A 33 -14.94 18.00 -14.38
CA CYS A 33 -16.01 17.11 -13.94
C CYS A 33 -16.57 16.25 -15.07
N GLU A 34 -16.71 16.79 -16.28
CA GLU A 34 -17.18 16.04 -17.45
C GLU A 34 -16.19 14.95 -17.91
N ASN A 35 -14.88 15.15 -17.69
CA ASN A 35 -13.84 14.21 -18.11
C ASN A 35 -13.27 13.35 -16.98
N ILE A 36 -13.83 13.46 -15.76
CA ILE A 36 -13.25 12.83 -14.57
C ILE A 36 -13.23 11.30 -14.70
N ASP A 37 -14.29 10.71 -15.26
CA ASP A 37 -14.40 9.27 -15.50
C ASP A 37 -13.34 8.77 -16.47
N GLY A 38 -13.07 9.54 -17.53
CA GLY A 38 -12.02 9.23 -18.50
C GLY A 38 -10.63 9.23 -17.86
N ILE A 39 -10.36 10.18 -16.96
CA ILE A 39 -9.11 10.25 -16.21
C ILE A 39 -9.00 9.07 -15.24
N HIS A 40 -10.06 8.75 -14.50
CA HIS A 40 -10.08 7.61 -13.59
C HIS A 40 -9.81 6.29 -14.32
N GLN A 41 -10.54 6.02 -15.40
CA GLN A 41 -10.33 4.81 -16.21
C GLN A 41 -8.92 4.73 -16.80
N PHE A 42 -8.35 5.86 -17.24
CA PHE A 42 -6.97 5.90 -17.71
C PHE A 42 -5.98 5.55 -16.60
N LEU A 43 -6.12 6.17 -15.42
CA LEU A 43 -5.22 5.94 -14.28
C LEU A 43 -5.31 4.49 -13.81
N ASP A 44 -6.50 3.90 -13.74
CA ASP A 44 -6.68 2.50 -13.35
C ASP A 44 -5.97 1.56 -14.32
N ARG A 45 -6.18 1.72 -15.63
CA ARG A 45 -5.47 0.94 -16.66
C ARG A 45 -3.96 1.13 -16.57
N PHE A 46 -3.52 2.37 -16.37
CA PHE A 46 -2.10 2.71 -16.27
C PHE A 46 -1.46 2.02 -15.05
N TYR A 47 -2.03 2.17 -13.87
CA TYR A 47 -1.47 1.62 -12.63
C TYR A 47 -1.55 0.09 -12.61
N MET A 48 -2.62 -0.52 -13.12
CA MET A 48 -2.71 -1.97 -13.28
C MET A 48 -1.67 -2.52 -14.26
N SER A 49 -1.48 -1.87 -15.41
CA SER A 49 -0.44 -2.24 -16.38
C SER A 49 0.96 -2.13 -15.75
N ARG A 50 1.23 -1.03 -15.04
CA ARG A 50 2.50 -0.80 -14.34
C ARG A 50 2.77 -1.86 -13.27
N LEU A 51 1.76 -2.23 -12.47
CA LEU A 51 1.88 -3.27 -11.45
C LEU A 51 2.28 -4.61 -12.09
N ARG A 52 1.60 -5.00 -13.18
CA ARG A 52 1.91 -6.22 -13.94
C ARG A 52 3.31 -6.22 -14.53
N ILE A 53 3.73 -5.13 -15.17
CA ILE A 53 5.08 -5.00 -15.73
C ILE A 53 6.14 -5.08 -14.63
N ARG A 54 5.93 -4.42 -13.48
CA ARG A 54 6.85 -4.51 -12.33
C ARG A 54 6.91 -5.90 -11.72
N MET A 55 5.79 -6.62 -11.69
CA MET A 55 5.74 -8.01 -11.26
C MET A 55 6.60 -8.89 -12.17
N LEU A 56 6.40 -8.82 -13.49
CA LEU A 56 7.16 -9.61 -14.46
C LEU A 56 8.67 -9.29 -14.44
N ILE A 57 9.00 -7.99 -14.39
CA ILE A 57 10.40 -7.54 -14.28
C ILE A 57 11.00 -8.00 -12.95
N GLY A 58 10.27 -7.85 -11.84
CA GLY A 58 10.70 -8.28 -10.50
C GLY A 58 11.03 -9.76 -10.47
N GLN A 59 10.10 -10.59 -10.96
CA GLN A 59 10.27 -12.03 -11.03
C GLN A 59 11.48 -12.45 -11.87
N HIS A 60 11.70 -11.80 -13.01
CA HIS A 60 12.84 -12.11 -13.89
C HIS A 60 14.18 -11.64 -13.29
N VAL A 61 14.17 -10.49 -12.61
CA VAL A 61 15.38 -9.86 -12.05
C VAL A 61 15.84 -10.52 -10.75
N GLU A 62 14.89 -10.98 -9.93
CA GLU A 62 15.14 -11.58 -8.61
C GLU A 62 15.41 -13.09 -8.70
N HIS A 63 15.69 -13.61 -9.90
CA HIS A 63 16.06 -15.01 -10.08
C HIS A 63 17.51 -15.26 -9.62
N ASN A 64 17.65 -15.87 -8.44
CA ASN A 64 18.84 -16.53 -7.87
C ASN A 64 19.95 -15.65 -7.23
N PRO A 65 20.50 -16.12 -6.07
CA PRO A 65 19.93 -17.14 -5.20
C PRO A 65 18.74 -16.56 -4.42
N ASN A 66 17.61 -17.26 -4.43
CA ASN A 66 16.44 -16.83 -3.68
C ASN A 66 16.61 -17.20 -2.19
N PRO A 67 16.17 -16.32 -1.27
CA PRO A 67 16.00 -16.71 0.13
C PRO A 67 15.08 -17.95 0.26
N PRO A 68 15.14 -18.67 1.41
CA PRO A 68 14.20 -19.74 1.71
C PRO A 68 12.76 -19.28 1.51
N HIS A 69 11.92 -20.15 0.94
CA HIS A 69 10.51 -19.87 0.63
C HIS A 69 10.25 -18.78 -0.43
N CYS A 70 11.27 -18.21 -1.06
CA CYS A 70 11.11 -17.21 -2.12
C CYS A 70 11.29 -17.83 -3.53
N VAL A 71 10.36 -17.51 -4.42
CA VAL A 71 10.45 -17.78 -5.86
C VAL A 71 10.36 -16.45 -6.59
N GLY A 72 11.52 -15.84 -6.86
CA GLY A 72 11.59 -14.45 -7.30
C GLY A 72 11.00 -13.52 -6.25
N CYS A 73 9.97 -12.75 -6.62
CA CYS A 73 9.28 -11.83 -5.69
C CYS A 73 8.11 -12.48 -4.94
N ILE A 74 7.79 -13.75 -5.19
CA ILE A 74 6.72 -14.49 -4.51
C ILE A 74 7.29 -15.19 -3.29
N HIS A 75 6.68 -14.96 -2.12
CA HIS A 75 6.98 -15.69 -0.90
C HIS A 75 5.93 -16.77 -0.69
N THR A 76 6.36 -18.04 -0.62
CA THR A 76 5.47 -19.21 -0.63
C THR A 76 4.78 -19.46 0.71
N LYS A 77 5.39 -19.04 1.82
CA LYS A 77 4.87 -19.16 3.19
C LYS A 77 4.76 -17.79 3.88
N MET A 78 4.14 -16.80 3.25
CA MET A 78 4.09 -15.45 3.80
C MET A 78 3.13 -15.38 4.99
N SER A 79 3.55 -14.77 6.09
CA SER A 79 2.66 -14.40 7.20
C SER A 79 2.09 -13.00 6.97
N LEU A 80 0.76 -12.92 6.83
CA LEU A 80 0.07 -11.64 6.68
C LEU A 80 0.06 -10.83 7.98
N VAL A 81 0.09 -11.48 9.14
CA VAL A 81 0.23 -10.80 10.44
C VAL A 81 1.57 -10.07 10.51
N GLU A 82 2.65 -10.68 10.01
CA GLU A 82 3.97 -10.06 9.95
C GLU A 82 4.02 -8.87 8.97
N VAL A 83 3.44 -9.03 7.77
CA VAL A 83 3.32 -7.93 6.81
C VAL A 83 2.51 -6.77 7.39
N ALA A 84 1.40 -7.07 8.07
CA ALA A 84 0.60 -6.03 8.72
C ALA A 84 1.37 -5.32 9.84
N ARG A 85 2.20 -6.05 10.60
CA ARG A 85 3.06 -5.47 11.64
C ARG A 85 4.08 -4.51 11.03
N ASN A 86 4.83 -4.95 10.03
CA ASN A 86 5.85 -4.12 9.37
C ASN A 86 5.22 -2.88 8.73
N ALA A 87 4.09 -3.03 8.03
CA ALA A 87 3.36 -1.91 7.43
C ALA A 87 2.84 -0.91 8.48
N SER A 88 2.42 -1.42 9.65
CA SER A 88 1.95 -0.58 10.75
C SER A 88 3.10 0.17 11.42
N GLU A 89 4.26 -0.47 11.61
CA GLU A 89 5.47 0.18 12.13
C GLU A 89 5.94 1.30 11.20
N ASP A 90 6.00 1.04 9.89
CA ASP A 90 6.33 2.06 8.88
C ASP A 90 5.36 3.25 8.94
N ALA A 91 4.05 2.98 8.99
CA ALA A 91 3.03 4.02 9.05
C ALA A 91 3.07 4.82 10.37
N ARG A 92 3.26 4.14 11.51
CA ARG A 92 3.42 4.80 12.82
C ARG A 92 4.69 5.64 12.88
N ALA A 93 5.80 5.16 12.31
CA ALA A 93 7.04 5.93 12.21
C ALA A 93 6.86 7.23 11.41
N MET A 94 5.97 7.24 10.40
CA MET A 94 5.61 8.48 9.71
C MET A 94 4.79 9.42 10.58
N CYS A 95 3.79 8.90 11.30
CA CYS A 95 2.92 9.68 12.18
C CYS A 95 3.70 10.30 13.36
N LEU A 96 4.63 9.54 13.95
CA LEU A 96 5.50 9.99 15.05
C LEU A 96 6.37 11.19 14.68
N ARG A 97 6.72 11.38 13.40
CA ARG A 97 7.45 12.58 12.95
C ARG A 97 6.62 13.86 13.07
N GLU A 98 5.30 13.74 13.09
CA GLU A 98 4.35 14.84 13.25
C GLU A 98 3.90 15.01 14.72
N GLY A 99 4.48 14.24 15.66
CA GLY A 99 4.25 14.40 17.10
C GLY A 99 3.98 13.07 17.82
N SER A 100 2.75 12.58 17.71
CA SER A 100 2.32 11.31 18.32
C SER A 100 1.71 10.38 17.30
N SER A 101 1.57 9.10 17.66
CA SER A 101 0.92 8.12 16.81
C SER A 101 0.01 7.23 17.65
N PRO A 102 -1.24 7.01 17.24
CA PRO A 102 -2.11 6.02 17.86
C PRO A 102 -1.48 4.62 17.84
N ASP A 103 -1.85 3.80 18.81
CA ASP A 103 -1.47 2.41 18.82
C ASP A 103 -2.18 1.62 17.72
N VAL A 104 -1.55 0.53 17.27
CA VAL A 104 -2.09 -0.37 16.27
C VAL A 104 -2.14 -1.78 16.85
N ASN A 105 -3.35 -2.33 16.96
CA ASN A 105 -3.57 -3.67 17.47
C ASN A 105 -3.89 -4.61 16.31
N ILE A 106 -3.13 -5.70 16.19
CA ILE A 106 -3.28 -6.67 15.10
C ILE A 106 -3.83 -7.97 15.67
N TYR A 107 -4.93 -8.45 15.10
CA TYR A 107 -5.63 -9.67 15.47
C TYR A 107 -5.66 -10.63 14.29
N GLY A 108 -5.34 -11.91 14.52
CA GLY A 108 -5.32 -12.95 13.49
C GLY A 108 -4.46 -14.13 13.93
N ASP A 109 -4.53 -15.22 13.17
CA ASP A 109 -3.68 -16.39 13.40
C ASP A 109 -2.25 -16.13 12.91
N PRO A 110 -1.23 -16.11 13.79
CA PRO A 110 0.16 -15.87 13.39
C PRO A 110 0.76 -17.06 12.60
N THR A 111 0.16 -18.25 12.68
CA THR A 111 0.62 -19.45 11.99
C THR A 111 0.06 -19.56 10.57
N PHE A 112 -0.99 -18.80 10.25
CA PHE A 112 -1.57 -18.75 8.93
C PHE A 112 -0.58 -18.17 7.93
N THR A 113 -0.29 -18.95 6.88
CA THR A 113 0.59 -18.54 5.79
C THR A 113 0.02 -18.91 4.43
N PHE A 114 0.32 -18.10 3.42
CA PHE A 114 -0.05 -18.38 2.03
C PHE A 114 0.98 -17.81 1.05
N SER A 115 0.87 -18.21 -0.21
CA SER A 115 1.76 -17.75 -1.27
C SER A 115 1.28 -16.43 -1.85
N TYR A 116 2.09 -15.37 -1.74
CA TYR A 116 1.78 -14.06 -2.32
C TYR A 116 3.04 -13.21 -2.49
N VAL A 117 2.90 -12.01 -3.04
CA VAL A 117 4.00 -11.03 -3.20
C VAL A 117 4.03 -10.08 -2.00
N PRO A 118 5.00 -10.18 -1.07
CA PRO A 118 4.98 -9.41 0.19
C PRO A 118 4.90 -7.90 -0.03
N ALA A 119 5.64 -7.39 -1.02
CA ALA A 119 5.67 -5.97 -1.33
C ALA A 119 4.31 -5.39 -1.75
N HIS A 120 3.44 -6.20 -2.38
CA HIS A 120 2.09 -5.76 -2.75
C HIS A 120 1.21 -5.59 -1.50
N LEU A 121 1.22 -6.58 -0.60
CA LEU A 121 0.44 -6.51 0.64
C LEU A 121 0.97 -5.43 1.59
N GLN A 122 2.30 -5.30 1.72
CA GLN A 122 2.93 -4.22 2.50
C GLN A 122 2.40 -2.87 2.04
N LEU A 123 2.40 -2.59 0.73
CA LEU A 123 1.91 -1.32 0.19
C LEU A 123 0.42 -1.09 0.49
N MET A 124 -0.43 -2.10 0.27
CA MET A 124 -1.87 -1.97 0.51
C MET A 124 -2.18 -1.74 2.00
N VAL A 125 -1.57 -2.53 2.90
CA VAL A 125 -1.80 -2.38 4.34
C VAL A 125 -1.21 -1.06 4.84
N PHE A 126 -0.02 -0.68 4.39
CA PHE A 126 0.61 0.59 4.75
C PHE A 126 -0.29 1.79 4.40
N GLU A 127 -0.83 1.84 3.18
CA GLU A 127 -1.69 2.95 2.75
C GLU A 127 -2.98 3.02 3.58
N LEU A 128 -3.61 1.88 3.90
CA LEU A 128 -4.81 1.82 4.74
C LEU A 128 -4.52 2.25 6.18
N VAL A 129 -3.42 1.76 6.77
CA VAL A 129 -3.04 2.09 8.15
C VAL A 129 -2.61 3.55 8.26
N LYS A 130 -1.82 4.06 7.31
CA LYS A 130 -1.43 5.47 7.26
C LYS A 130 -2.65 6.40 7.23
N ASN A 131 -3.65 6.09 6.40
CA ASN A 131 -4.88 6.88 6.34
C ASN A 131 -5.69 6.79 7.65
N SER A 132 -5.73 5.61 8.27
CA SER A 132 -6.44 5.40 9.55
C SER A 132 -5.76 6.15 10.70
N LEU A 133 -4.43 6.06 10.81
CA LEU A 133 -3.64 6.79 11.80
C LEU A 133 -3.80 8.29 11.63
N ARG A 134 -3.76 8.80 10.39
CA ARG A 134 -3.99 10.21 10.10
C ARG A 134 -5.38 10.66 10.55
N ALA A 135 -6.42 9.91 10.22
CA ALA A 135 -7.79 10.26 10.60
C ALA A 135 -7.99 10.27 12.13
N VAL A 136 -7.38 9.34 12.85
CA VAL A 136 -7.40 9.32 14.32
C VAL A 136 -6.59 10.50 14.87
N GLN A 137 -5.38 10.73 14.39
CA GLN A 137 -4.54 11.83 14.85
C GLN A 137 -5.24 13.18 14.64
N GLU A 138 -5.79 13.43 13.45
CA GLU A 138 -6.51 14.68 13.14
C GLU A 138 -7.75 14.90 14.01
N ARG A 139 -8.40 13.82 14.46
CA ARG A 139 -9.60 13.90 15.30
C ARG A 139 -9.28 14.10 16.79
N TYR A 140 -8.15 13.57 17.27
CA TYR A 140 -7.83 13.54 18.69
C TYR A 140 -6.65 14.46 19.08
N MET A 141 -5.99 15.13 18.13
CA MET A 141 -4.85 16.02 18.43
C MET A 141 -5.17 17.15 19.41
N ASP A 142 -6.38 17.72 19.31
CA ASP A 142 -6.86 18.82 20.16
C ASP A 142 -7.88 18.34 21.21
N SER A 143 -8.01 17.01 21.40
CA SER A 143 -8.98 16.43 22.32
C SER A 143 -8.32 16.02 23.62
N ASP A 144 -8.99 16.27 24.75
CA ASP A 144 -8.59 15.72 26.07
C ASP A 144 -8.79 14.19 26.16
N LYS A 145 -9.38 13.57 25.13
CA LYS A 145 -9.63 12.12 25.08
C LYS A 145 -8.42 11.39 24.52
N VAL A 146 -8.09 10.25 25.13
CA VAL A 146 -7.07 9.33 24.60
C VAL A 146 -7.50 8.81 23.22
N ALA A 147 -6.60 8.93 22.25
CA ALA A 147 -6.82 8.43 20.90
C ALA A 147 -7.06 6.90 20.92
N PRO A 148 -8.13 6.39 20.29
CA PRO A 148 -8.37 4.96 20.21
C PRO A 148 -7.32 4.28 19.31
N PRO A 149 -6.96 3.02 19.59
CA PRO A 149 -6.06 2.28 18.72
C PRO A 149 -6.73 1.92 17.40
N VAL A 150 -5.97 1.95 16.32
CA VAL A 150 -6.37 1.36 15.03
C VAL A 150 -6.28 -0.16 15.15
N ARG A 151 -7.32 -0.88 14.75
CA ARG A 151 -7.35 -2.35 14.81
C ARG A 151 -7.24 -2.92 13.40
N ILE A 152 -6.34 -3.87 13.22
CA ILE A 152 -6.21 -4.68 12.01
C ILE A 152 -6.68 -6.09 12.34
N ILE A 153 -7.65 -6.61 11.62
CA ILE A 153 -8.15 -7.98 11.76
C ILE A 153 -7.83 -8.73 10.48
N VAL A 154 -7.06 -9.80 10.62
CA VAL A 154 -6.70 -10.75 9.57
C VAL A 154 -7.55 -12.00 9.76
N ALA A 155 -8.36 -12.32 8.76
CA ALA A 155 -9.18 -13.51 8.73
C ALA A 155 -8.88 -14.33 7.48
N ASN A 156 -8.67 -15.64 7.66
CA ASN A 156 -8.54 -16.60 6.58
C ASN A 156 -9.85 -17.36 6.38
N GLY A 157 -10.36 -17.34 5.15
CA GLY A 157 -11.43 -18.21 4.68
C GLY A 157 -10.88 -19.41 3.92
N ILE A 158 -11.80 -20.19 3.35
CA ILE A 158 -11.44 -21.33 2.48
C ILE A 158 -10.88 -20.83 1.14
N GLU A 159 -11.46 -19.76 0.60
CA GLU A 159 -11.10 -19.22 -0.72
C GLU A 159 -10.38 -17.87 -0.63
N ASP A 160 -10.70 -17.08 0.41
CA ASP A 160 -10.28 -15.69 0.51
C ASP A 160 -9.49 -15.39 1.79
N VAL A 161 -8.67 -14.34 1.73
CA VAL A 161 -8.03 -13.72 2.89
C VAL A 161 -8.56 -12.30 3.03
N THR A 162 -9.09 -11.97 4.20
CA THR A 162 -9.68 -10.65 4.48
C THR A 162 -8.81 -9.88 5.46
N ILE A 163 -8.56 -8.60 5.13
CA ILE A 163 -7.89 -7.63 6.01
C ILE A 163 -8.90 -6.52 6.30
N LYS A 164 -9.24 -6.34 7.57
CA LYS A 164 -10.14 -5.27 8.02
C LYS A 164 -9.39 -4.29 8.90
N VAL A 165 -9.40 -3.01 8.54
CA VAL A 165 -8.80 -1.92 9.34
C VAL A 165 -9.94 -1.06 9.91
N THR A 166 -9.99 -0.87 11.23
CA THR A 166 -11.06 -0.11 11.94
C THR A 166 -10.53 0.74 13.06
#